data_AF-A0A101JPU1-F1
#
_entry.id   AF-A0A101JPU1-F1
#
_cell.length_a   1.000
_cell.length_b   1.000
_cell.length_c   1.000
_cell.angle_alpha   90.00
_cell.angle_beta   90.00
_cell.angle_gamma   90.00
#
_symmetry.space_group_name_H-M   'P 1'
#
loop_
_entity.id
_entity.type
_entity.pdbx_description
1 polymer ?
#
loop_
_entity_poly.entity_id
_entity_poly.type
_entity_poly.pdbx_seq_one_letter_code
_entity_poly.pdbx_strand_id
1 'polypeptide(L)'
;MLTKELLLKSVMDWNEARRANPDLKPDLREVDLFQLDIFDAYPSGPDPGTVYLCTADLSEANLRGVHLGKVDFRGANLSKADLSYANLIEADLRGTYLRSANFSKTTLSGANLQGADLRAVNLHGAILNEADLSNAHLLQAHFVKTDLRGANFKRASLGYTIFGAVDLSNVIGLDTIKHRGPSTIGIDTIYASKGNIPEIFLRGCGVPDNFIEYAHSLTSKAFDYYSCFISHSTADKDFADRLHADFQSKGVRCWYAPEDMKAGEHVDTQIDHGIKSHEKLLLILTESSINSNWVKREITKAVKREEAEGKRVLFPVSLVDYSTLEEWEFVDSKGRDLAEMIRKFNIPSFKGWEHDNSIYTTEFPKLLKAFQDNSKL
;
A
#
# COMPACT_ATOMS: atom_id res chain seq x y z
N MET A 1 -12.53 19.48 35.70
CA MET A 1 -11.97 19.94 34.41
C MET A 1 -11.82 18.70 33.54
N LEU A 2 -12.29 18.70 32.30
CA LEU A 2 -12.03 17.59 31.38
C LEU A 2 -10.58 17.71 30.92
N THR A 3 -9.72 16.85 31.43
CA THR A 3 -8.29 16.86 31.11
C THR A 3 -7.87 15.51 30.53
N LYS A 4 -6.70 15.47 29.88
CA LYS A 4 -6.11 14.22 29.40
C LYS A 4 -5.95 13.20 30.52
N GLU A 5 -5.62 13.62 31.75
CA GLU A 5 -5.46 12.73 32.90
C GLU A 5 -6.78 12.04 33.25
N LEU A 6 -7.93 12.71 33.09
CA LEU A 6 -9.23 12.09 33.31
C LEU A 6 -9.52 11.03 32.26
N LEU A 7 -9.29 11.33 30.97
CA LEU A 7 -9.49 10.39 29.87
C LEU A 7 -8.62 9.14 30.03
N LEU A 8 -7.36 9.33 30.42
CA LEU A 8 -6.40 8.25 30.65
C LEU A 8 -6.72 7.40 31.90
N LYS A 9 -7.37 8.01 32.89
CA LYS A 9 -7.70 7.33 34.15
C LYS A 9 -8.99 6.52 34.07
N SER A 10 -10.04 7.07 33.46
CA SER A 10 -11.36 6.43 33.39
C SER A 10 -12.18 6.98 32.23
N VAL A 11 -12.43 6.13 31.23
CA VAL A 11 -13.37 6.41 30.12
C VAL A 11 -14.79 6.62 30.65
N MET A 12 -15.19 5.90 31.70
CA MET A 12 -16.52 6.09 32.30
C MET A 12 -16.65 7.47 32.94
N ASP A 13 -15.68 7.90 33.74
CA ASP A 13 -15.69 9.21 34.39
C ASP A 13 -15.64 10.32 33.34
N TRP A 14 -14.84 10.13 32.28
CA TRP A 14 -14.82 11.01 31.12
C TRP A 14 -16.20 11.12 30.47
N ASN A 15 -16.83 9.98 30.17
CA ASN A 15 -18.13 9.93 29.50
C ASN A 15 -19.25 10.52 30.38
N GLU A 16 -19.22 10.32 31.70
CA GLU A 16 -20.15 10.96 32.64
C GLU A 16 -19.94 12.47 32.67
N ALA A 17 -18.69 12.92 32.76
CA ALA A 17 -18.37 14.35 32.76
C ALA A 17 -18.74 15.03 31.42
N ARG A 18 -18.61 14.34 30.28
CA ARG A 18 -19.09 14.80 28.97
C ARG A 18 -20.61 14.88 28.91
N ARG A 19 -21.33 13.88 29.44
CA ARG A 19 -22.80 13.90 29.50
C ARG A 19 -23.33 15.04 30.38
N ALA A 20 -22.64 15.32 31.49
CA ALA A 20 -22.99 16.44 32.36
C ALA A 20 -22.64 17.81 31.76
N ASN A 21 -21.67 17.87 30.83
CA ASN A 21 -21.17 19.12 30.24
C ASN A 21 -21.03 19.00 28.70
N PRO A 22 -22.13 18.88 27.96
CA PRO A 22 -22.10 18.61 26.51
C PRO A 22 -21.46 19.75 25.70
N ASP A 23 -21.64 21.00 26.13
CA ASP A 23 -21.12 22.19 25.45
C ASP A 23 -19.63 22.48 25.74
N LEU A 24 -19.04 21.77 26.70
CA LEU A 24 -17.63 21.92 27.00
C LEU A 24 -16.81 21.45 25.80
N LYS A 25 -15.76 22.21 25.46
CA LYS A 25 -14.80 21.84 24.41
C LYS A 25 -13.48 21.46 25.09
N PRO A 26 -13.21 20.17 25.31
CA PRO A 26 -11.97 19.75 25.94
C PRO A 26 -10.76 20.17 25.11
N ASP A 27 -9.71 20.62 25.78
CA ASP A 27 -8.42 20.88 25.16
C ASP A 27 -7.52 19.64 25.39
N LEU A 28 -7.27 18.92 24.32
CA LEU A 28 -6.42 17.73 24.24
C LEU A 28 -5.38 17.91 23.12
N ARG A 29 -5.01 19.16 22.81
CA ARG A 29 -4.01 19.45 21.77
C ARG A 29 -2.68 18.82 22.12
N GLU A 30 -2.01 18.29 21.11
CA GLU A 30 -0.68 17.68 21.24
C GLU A 30 -0.62 16.51 22.26
N VAL A 31 -1.77 15.94 22.63
CA VAL A 31 -1.80 14.79 23.54
C VAL A 31 -1.12 13.60 22.88
N ASP A 32 -0.25 12.92 23.62
CA ASP A 32 0.34 11.67 23.19
C ASP A 32 -0.41 10.49 23.82
N LEU A 33 -1.12 9.76 22.97
CA LEU A 33 -1.84 8.53 23.31
C LEU A 33 -1.28 7.34 22.52
N PHE A 34 -0.05 7.41 22.01
CA PHE A 34 0.53 6.35 21.17
C PHE A 34 0.36 4.94 21.77
N GLN A 35 -0.19 4.03 20.97
CA GLN A 35 -0.46 2.63 21.36
C GLN A 35 -1.29 2.46 22.64
N LEU A 36 -1.93 3.51 23.12
CA LEU A 36 -2.79 3.41 24.28
C LEU A 36 -4.05 2.69 23.85
N ASP A 37 -4.29 1.53 24.43
CA ASP A 37 -5.58 0.91 24.30
C ASP A 37 -6.51 1.57 25.32
N ILE A 38 -7.31 2.52 24.84
CA ILE A 38 -8.31 3.23 25.64
C ILE A 38 -9.40 2.25 26.15
N PHE A 39 -9.42 1.01 25.63
CA PHE A 39 -10.28 -0.09 26.06
C PHE A 39 -9.57 -1.12 26.98
N ASP A 40 -8.23 -1.19 27.02
CA ASP A 40 -7.47 -2.09 27.94
C ASP A 40 -7.62 -1.70 29.41
N ALA A 41 -8.16 -0.52 29.72
CA ALA A 41 -8.61 -0.19 31.07
C ALA A 41 -9.81 -1.06 31.54
N TYR A 42 -10.40 -1.88 30.65
CA TYR A 42 -11.58 -2.71 30.92
C TYR A 42 -11.46 -4.15 30.35
N PRO A 43 -10.49 -4.98 30.78
CA PRO A 43 -10.31 -6.34 30.23
C PRO A 43 -11.42 -7.32 30.66
N SER A 44 -12.37 -6.91 31.50
CA SER A 44 -13.43 -7.79 32.05
C SER A 44 -14.74 -7.07 32.43
N GLY A 45 -14.93 -5.82 31.97
CA GLY A 45 -16.17 -5.05 32.18
C GLY A 45 -17.15 -5.16 31.01
N PRO A 46 -18.41 -4.70 31.16
CA PRO A 46 -19.26 -4.44 30.00
C PRO A 46 -18.55 -3.44 29.07
N ASP A 47 -18.76 -3.58 27.76
CA ASP A 47 -18.33 -2.61 26.73
C ASP A 47 -18.53 -1.18 27.30
N PRO A 48 -17.46 -0.35 27.41
CA PRO A 48 -17.57 0.98 28.01
C PRO A 48 -18.52 1.90 27.21
N GLY A 49 -19.01 1.43 26.06
CA GLY A 49 -19.86 2.16 25.15
C GLY A 49 -19.06 3.17 24.36
N THR A 50 -19.76 4.02 23.61
CA THR A 50 -19.16 5.11 22.84
C THR A 50 -18.34 6.05 23.73
N VAL A 51 -17.05 6.23 23.43
CA VAL A 51 -16.23 7.30 24.02
C VAL A 51 -16.63 8.63 23.38
N TYR A 52 -16.91 9.66 24.18
CA TYR A 52 -17.35 10.97 23.67
C TYR A 52 -16.18 11.96 23.55
N LEU A 53 -15.61 12.10 22.36
CA LEU A 53 -14.60 13.10 22.01
C LEU A 53 -15.15 14.22 21.10
N CYS A 54 -16.47 14.29 20.93
CA CYS A 54 -17.13 15.31 20.14
C CYS A 54 -16.73 16.72 20.61
N THR A 55 -16.50 17.63 19.66
CA THR A 55 -16.05 19.02 19.87
C THR A 55 -14.73 19.23 20.63
N ALA A 56 -14.01 18.16 20.98
CA ALA A 56 -12.69 18.27 21.59
C ALA A 56 -11.65 18.80 20.59
N ASP A 57 -10.68 19.55 21.09
CA ASP A 57 -9.51 19.94 20.32
C ASP A 57 -8.38 18.94 20.55
N LEU A 58 -8.15 18.10 19.55
CA LEU A 58 -7.10 17.08 19.45
C LEU A 58 -6.11 17.45 18.34
N SER A 59 -6.00 18.74 17.98
CA SER A 59 -5.07 19.15 16.94
C SER A 59 -3.64 18.78 17.33
N GLU A 60 -2.87 18.28 16.37
CA GLU A 60 -1.47 17.88 16.56
C GLU A 60 -1.29 16.72 17.58
N ALA A 61 -2.37 16.03 17.98
CA ALA A 61 -2.29 14.87 18.86
C ALA A 61 -1.60 13.67 18.19
N ASN A 62 -0.84 12.90 18.98
CA ASN A 62 -0.30 11.61 18.57
C ASN A 62 -1.27 10.50 19.01
N LEU A 63 -2.04 9.98 18.05
CA LEU A 63 -3.02 8.91 18.20
C LEU A 63 -2.61 7.66 17.40
N ARG A 64 -1.31 7.52 17.12
CA ARG A 64 -0.81 6.43 16.28
C ARG A 64 -1.05 5.08 16.96
N GLY A 65 -1.64 4.13 16.22
CA GLY A 65 -1.91 2.77 16.69
C GLY A 65 -3.02 2.64 17.74
N VAL A 66 -3.76 3.71 18.04
CA VAL A 66 -4.78 3.72 19.10
C VAL A 66 -6.06 3.01 18.67
N HIS A 67 -6.71 2.32 19.62
CA HIS A 67 -8.04 1.77 19.45
C HIS A 67 -9.11 2.84 19.70
N LEU A 68 -9.76 3.29 18.63
CA LEU A 68 -10.74 4.38 18.56
C LEU A 68 -12.03 3.93 17.84
N GLY A 69 -12.33 2.63 17.85
CA GLY A 69 -13.55 2.09 17.24
C GLY A 69 -14.81 2.64 17.93
N LYS A 70 -15.82 2.99 17.14
CA LYS A 70 -17.12 3.53 17.61
C LYS A 70 -17.04 4.82 18.45
N VAL A 71 -15.89 5.50 18.47
CA VAL A 71 -15.71 6.77 19.19
C VAL A 71 -16.49 7.88 18.49
N ASP A 72 -17.14 8.74 19.27
CA ASP A 72 -17.83 9.93 18.79
C ASP A 72 -16.85 11.10 18.72
N PHE A 73 -16.43 11.45 17.51
CA PHE A 73 -15.58 12.60 17.21
C PHE A 73 -16.36 13.77 16.61
N ARG A 74 -17.69 13.77 16.62
CA ARG A 74 -18.47 14.79 15.90
C ARG A 74 -18.01 16.22 16.20
N GLY A 75 -17.66 16.96 15.14
CA GLY A 75 -17.18 18.35 15.25
C GLY A 75 -15.86 18.53 16.01
N ALA A 76 -15.13 17.47 16.34
CA ALA A 76 -13.81 17.55 16.94
C ALA A 76 -12.79 18.15 15.97
N ASN A 77 -11.76 18.81 16.51
CA ASN A 77 -10.62 19.27 15.75
C ASN A 77 -9.48 18.26 15.89
N LEU A 78 -9.15 17.59 14.79
CA LEU A 78 -8.07 16.61 14.66
C LEU A 78 -7.06 17.08 13.60
N SER A 79 -7.02 18.39 13.34
CA SER A 79 -6.13 18.96 12.33
C SER A 79 -4.68 18.62 12.67
N LYS A 80 -3.93 18.12 11.68
CA LYS A 80 -2.54 17.66 11.81
C LYS A 80 -2.29 16.56 12.84
N ALA A 81 -3.32 15.90 13.38
CA ALA A 81 -3.12 14.76 14.27
C ALA A 81 -2.50 13.57 13.51
N ASP A 82 -1.69 12.77 14.19
CA ASP A 82 -1.19 11.50 13.67
C ASP A 82 -2.06 10.34 14.14
N LEU A 83 -2.91 9.82 13.26
CA LEU A 83 -3.73 8.63 13.47
C LEU A 83 -3.19 7.41 12.72
N SER A 84 -1.94 7.43 12.27
CA SER A 84 -1.38 6.33 11.50
C SER A 84 -1.50 5.01 12.26
N TYR A 85 -1.83 3.93 11.56
CA TYR A 85 -2.05 2.60 12.15
C TYR A 85 -3.18 2.50 13.19
N ALA A 86 -3.96 3.57 13.45
CA ALA A 86 -5.06 3.52 14.40
C ALA A 86 -6.24 2.65 13.91
N ASN A 87 -7.14 2.30 14.82
CA ASN A 87 -8.39 1.62 14.49
C ASN A 87 -9.59 2.52 14.80
N LEU A 88 -10.26 3.03 13.78
CA LEU A 88 -11.47 3.86 13.83
C LEU A 88 -12.68 3.15 13.19
N ILE A 89 -12.77 1.82 13.28
CA ILE A 89 -13.94 1.07 12.78
C ILE A 89 -15.22 1.67 13.36
N GLU A 90 -16.18 1.98 12.50
CA GLU A 90 -17.49 2.55 12.87
C GLU A 90 -17.41 3.86 13.70
N ALA A 91 -16.28 4.57 13.70
CA ALA A 91 -16.17 5.85 14.40
C ALA A 91 -17.06 6.93 13.75
N ASP A 92 -17.61 7.83 14.55
CA ASP A 92 -18.43 8.94 14.09
C ASP A 92 -17.60 10.21 13.99
N LEU A 93 -17.11 10.50 12.78
CA LEU A 93 -16.25 11.63 12.44
C LEU A 93 -17.03 12.74 11.71
N ARG A 94 -18.36 12.80 11.84
CA ARG A 94 -19.17 13.80 11.11
C ARG A 94 -18.76 15.22 11.46
N GLY A 95 -18.58 16.04 10.43
CA GLY A 95 -18.20 17.45 10.57
C GLY A 95 -16.88 17.71 11.30
N THR A 96 -16.01 16.70 11.42
CA THR A 96 -14.68 16.87 12.03
C THR A 96 -13.76 17.74 11.18
N TYR A 97 -12.81 18.41 11.83
CA TYR A 97 -11.73 19.12 11.17
C TYR A 97 -10.49 18.22 11.13
N LEU A 98 -10.18 17.66 9.96
CA LEU A 98 -9.11 16.69 9.74
C LEU A 98 -8.02 17.22 8.79
N ARG A 99 -7.92 18.55 8.68
CA ARG A 99 -6.99 19.18 7.74
C ARG A 99 -5.56 18.74 8.06
N SER A 100 -4.87 18.22 7.05
CA SER A 100 -3.49 17.75 7.16
C SER A 100 -3.25 16.63 8.19
N ALA A 101 -4.29 15.92 8.62
CA ALA A 101 -4.14 14.75 9.50
C ALA A 101 -3.50 13.57 8.76
N ASN A 102 -2.80 12.71 9.49
CA ASN A 102 -2.19 11.49 8.97
C ASN A 102 -3.04 10.27 9.34
N PHE A 103 -3.68 9.66 8.35
CA PHE A 103 -4.44 8.41 8.45
C PHE A 103 -3.74 7.25 7.70
N SER A 104 -2.41 7.32 7.53
CA SER A 104 -1.70 6.24 6.83
C SER A 104 -1.88 4.91 7.55
N LYS A 105 -2.32 3.89 6.80
CA LYS A 105 -2.58 2.53 7.28
C LYS A 105 -3.58 2.44 8.44
N THR A 106 -4.47 3.42 8.56
CA THR A 106 -5.54 3.44 9.56
C THR A 106 -6.75 2.63 9.09
N THR A 107 -7.41 1.92 10.00
CA THR A 107 -8.64 1.20 9.71
C THR A 107 -9.86 2.08 10.00
N LEU A 108 -10.65 2.41 8.97
CA LEU A 108 -11.83 3.29 9.01
C LEU A 108 -13.07 2.57 8.45
N SER A 109 -13.09 1.23 8.46
CA SER A 109 -14.22 0.45 7.93
C SER A 109 -15.55 0.89 8.55
N GLY A 110 -16.52 1.25 7.72
CA GLY A 110 -17.83 1.73 8.17
C GLY A 110 -17.84 3.07 8.92
N ALA A 111 -16.71 3.79 8.99
CA ALA A 111 -16.65 5.08 9.69
C ALA A 111 -17.50 6.15 9.00
N ASN A 112 -18.11 7.04 9.78
CA ASN A 112 -18.94 8.12 9.27
C ASN A 112 -18.15 9.44 9.21
N LEU A 113 -17.69 9.81 8.01
CA LEU A 113 -16.94 11.03 7.71
C LEU A 113 -17.82 12.09 7.00
N GLN A 114 -19.15 12.00 7.12
CA GLN A 114 -20.05 12.90 6.41
C GLN A 114 -19.77 14.37 6.76
N GLY A 115 -19.53 15.18 5.73
CA GLY A 115 -19.23 16.60 5.86
C GLY A 115 -17.90 16.93 6.56
N ALA A 116 -17.02 15.95 6.79
CA ALA A 116 -15.72 16.18 7.40
C ALA A 116 -14.80 17.01 6.48
N ASP A 117 -13.94 17.82 7.09
CA ASP A 117 -12.91 18.59 6.40
C ASP A 117 -11.60 17.80 6.33
N LEU A 118 -11.42 17.05 5.25
CA LEU A 118 -10.29 16.15 4.97
C LEU A 118 -9.25 16.80 4.04
N ARG A 119 -9.15 18.13 4.01
CA ARG A 119 -8.20 18.82 3.14
C ARG A 119 -6.75 18.44 3.47
N ALA A 120 -5.96 18.08 2.46
CA ALA A 120 -4.57 17.66 2.59
C ALA A 120 -4.35 16.44 3.52
N VAL A 121 -5.36 15.60 3.71
CA VAL A 121 -5.24 14.37 4.52
C VAL A 121 -4.38 13.32 3.82
N ASN A 122 -3.58 12.57 4.58
CA ASN A 122 -2.87 11.41 4.09
C ASN A 122 -3.63 10.12 4.43
N LEU A 123 -4.19 9.43 3.42
CA LEU A 123 -4.89 8.15 3.58
C LEU A 123 -4.13 6.98 2.96
N HIS A 124 -2.80 7.10 2.83
CA HIS A 124 -1.96 6.06 2.23
C HIS A 124 -2.15 4.70 2.92
N GLY A 125 -2.59 3.68 2.18
CA GLY A 125 -2.80 2.33 2.70
C GLY A 125 -3.93 2.20 3.72
N ALA A 126 -4.76 3.23 3.91
CA ALA A 126 -5.90 3.17 4.83
C ALA A 126 -6.98 2.22 4.34
N ILE A 127 -7.79 1.71 5.26
CA ILE A 127 -8.92 0.83 4.96
C ILE A 127 -10.20 1.62 5.18
N LEU A 128 -10.87 2.03 4.09
CA LEU A 128 -12.07 2.88 4.09
C LEU A 128 -13.30 2.14 3.54
N ASN A 129 -13.28 0.81 3.53
CA ASN A 129 -14.41 0.05 3.00
C ASN A 129 -15.70 0.41 3.75
N GLU A 130 -16.77 0.66 2.99
CA GLU A 130 -18.10 1.05 3.50
C GLU A 130 -18.13 2.36 4.31
N ALA A 131 -17.06 3.16 4.33
CA ALA A 131 -17.05 4.45 5.01
C ALA A 131 -17.93 5.49 4.29
N ASP A 132 -18.59 6.37 5.03
CA ASP A 132 -19.41 7.45 4.48
C ASP A 132 -18.63 8.77 4.41
N LEU A 133 -18.14 9.14 3.23
CA LEU A 133 -17.49 10.42 2.94
C LEU A 133 -18.44 11.40 2.22
N SER A 134 -19.76 11.19 2.33
CA SER A 134 -20.72 12.06 1.64
C SER A 134 -20.58 13.52 2.10
N ASN A 135 -20.60 14.43 1.14
CA ASN A 135 -20.37 15.87 1.35
C ASN A 135 -19.01 16.24 1.99
N ALA A 136 -18.04 15.32 2.09
CA ALA A 136 -16.72 15.62 2.65
C ALA A 136 -15.89 16.54 1.74
N HIS A 137 -14.90 17.22 2.32
CA HIS A 137 -13.97 18.10 1.60
C HIS A 137 -12.59 17.45 1.46
N LEU A 138 -12.24 17.02 0.25
CA LEU A 138 -11.07 16.17 -0.07
C LEU A 138 -10.00 16.90 -0.90
N LEU A 139 -9.99 18.24 -0.91
CA LEU A 139 -8.97 19.01 -1.65
C LEU A 139 -7.57 18.59 -1.17
N GLN A 140 -6.67 18.24 -2.09
CA GLN A 140 -5.31 17.77 -1.79
C GLN A 140 -5.22 16.47 -0.98
N ALA A 141 -6.29 15.68 -0.86
CA ALA A 141 -6.25 14.38 -0.17
C ALA A 141 -5.45 13.32 -0.96
N HIS A 142 -4.79 12.40 -0.24
CA HIS A 142 -3.96 11.34 -0.83
C HIS A 142 -4.57 9.95 -0.57
N PHE A 143 -5.14 9.33 -1.60
CA PHE A 143 -5.72 7.98 -1.59
C PHE A 143 -4.81 6.97 -2.30
N VAL A 144 -3.56 6.84 -1.86
CA VAL A 144 -2.63 5.87 -2.46
C VAL A 144 -2.73 4.52 -1.74
N LYS A 145 -3.00 3.42 -2.46
CA LYS A 145 -3.20 2.07 -1.89
C LYS A 145 -4.34 1.97 -0.86
N THR A 146 -5.28 2.90 -0.88
CA THR A 146 -6.43 2.91 0.02
C THR A 146 -7.51 1.91 -0.44
N ASP A 147 -8.09 1.15 0.49
CA ASP A 147 -9.26 0.33 0.19
C ASP A 147 -10.53 1.19 0.24
N LEU A 148 -11.15 1.41 -0.92
CA LEU A 148 -12.33 2.25 -1.09
C LEU A 148 -13.61 1.45 -1.41
N ARG A 149 -13.60 0.12 -1.25
CA ARG A 149 -14.75 -0.72 -1.62
C ARG A 149 -16.02 -0.30 -0.87
N GLY A 150 -17.06 0.08 -1.60
CA GLY A 150 -18.33 0.52 -1.03
C GLY A 150 -18.29 1.87 -0.32
N ALA A 151 -17.15 2.59 -0.35
CA ALA A 151 -17.07 3.92 0.25
C ALA A 151 -18.00 4.90 -0.47
N ASN A 152 -18.68 5.75 0.29
CA ASN A 152 -19.66 6.69 -0.24
C ASN A 152 -19.08 8.09 -0.40
N PHE A 153 -18.92 8.53 -1.64
CA PHE A 153 -18.36 9.82 -2.02
C PHE A 153 -19.45 10.81 -2.49
N LYS A 154 -20.74 10.48 -2.30
CA LYS A 154 -21.85 11.32 -2.80
C LYS A 154 -21.69 12.78 -2.40
N ARG A 155 -21.70 13.67 -3.39
CA ARG A 155 -21.61 15.14 -3.24
C ARG A 155 -20.33 15.62 -2.53
N ALA A 156 -19.33 14.76 -2.36
CA ALA A 156 -18.03 15.19 -1.86
C ALA A 156 -17.40 16.19 -2.85
N SER A 157 -16.50 17.03 -2.33
CA SER A 157 -15.74 17.97 -3.16
C SER A 157 -14.27 17.63 -3.14
N LEU A 158 -13.62 17.63 -4.30
CA LEU A 158 -12.22 17.26 -4.43
C LEU A 158 -11.52 18.07 -5.52
N GLY A 159 -10.19 18.05 -5.51
CA GLY A 159 -9.34 18.80 -6.42
C GLY A 159 -7.90 18.73 -5.92
N TYR A 160 -6.95 18.57 -6.83
CA TYR A 160 -5.56 18.23 -6.52
C TYR A 160 -5.45 16.96 -5.67
N THR A 161 -6.44 16.08 -5.73
CA THR A 161 -6.53 14.82 -4.98
C THR A 161 -5.81 13.73 -5.76
N ILE A 162 -5.12 12.83 -5.06
CA ILE A 162 -4.35 11.75 -5.70
C ILE A 162 -5.05 10.41 -5.46
N PHE A 163 -5.40 9.72 -6.54
CA PHE A 163 -5.86 8.33 -6.53
C PHE A 163 -4.81 7.47 -7.22
N GLY A 164 -4.13 6.62 -6.45
CA GLY A 164 -3.05 5.76 -6.95
C GLY A 164 -3.13 4.38 -6.35
N ALA A 165 -3.04 3.34 -7.17
CA ALA A 165 -3.21 1.94 -6.79
C ALA A 165 -4.49 1.68 -5.97
N VAL A 166 -5.62 2.27 -6.38
CA VAL A 166 -6.94 2.04 -5.76
C VAL A 166 -7.94 1.49 -6.76
N ASP A 167 -8.97 0.82 -6.26
CA ASP A 167 -10.11 0.37 -7.05
C ASP A 167 -11.29 1.34 -6.83
N LEU A 168 -11.67 2.05 -7.90
CA LEU A 168 -12.78 3.00 -7.90
C LEU A 168 -14.09 2.38 -8.39
N SER A 169 -14.09 1.11 -8.83
CA SER A 169 -15.25 0.47 -9.47
C SER A 169 -16.47 0.34 -8.56
N ASN A 170 -16.24 0.25 -7.25
CA ASN A 170 -17.28 0.09 -6.24
C ASN A 170 -17.46 1.34 -5.35
N VAL A 171 -16.88 2.47 -5.74
CA VAL A 171 -17.03 3.74 -5.00
C VAL A 171 -18.36 4.38 -5.39
N ILE A 172 -19.17 4.69 -4.37
CA ILE A 172 -20.52 5.19 -4.57
C ILE A 172 -20.49 6.70 -4.79
N GLY A 173 -21.17 7.20 -5.81
CA GLY A 173 -21.40 8.64 -6.00
C GLY A 173 -20.27 9.43 -6.67
N LEU A 174 -19.33 8.75 -7.34
CA LEU A 174 -18.27 9.40 -8.15
C LEU A 174 -18.83 10.36 -9.21
N ASP A 175 -20.00 10.04 -9.77
CA ASP A 175 -20.75 10.87 -10.73
C ASP A 175 -21.31 12.17 -10.14
N THR A 176 -21.38 12.27 -8.81
CA THR A 176 -21.94 13.44 -8.09
C THR A 176 -20.87 14.35 -7.48
N ILE A 177 -19.59 14.07 -7.75
CA ILE A 177 -18.46 14.81 -7.20
C ILE A 177 -18.47 16.27 -7.66
N LYS A 178 -18.14 17.15 -6.73
CA LYS A 178 -17.87 18.56 -7.01
C LYS A 178 -16.37 18.76 -7.23
N HIS A 179 -15.96 18.82 -8.49
CA HIS A 179 -14.57 19.08 -8.85
C HIS A 179 -14.23 20.57 -8.62
N ARG A 180 -13.24 20.84 -7.75
CA ARG A 180 -12.69 22.17 -7.44
C ARG A 180 -11.34 22.42 -8.14
N GLY A 181 -10.88 21.45 -8.92
CA GLY A 181 -9.62 21.45 -9.67
C GLY A 181 -9.36 20.05 -10.24
N PRO A 182 -8.33 19.90 -11.10
CA PRO A 182 -7.94 18.61 -11.63
C PRO A 182 -7.42 17.70 -10.52
N SER A 183 -7.52 16.39 -10.69
CA SER A 183 -7.04 15.39 -9.74
C SER A 183 -6.26 14.30 -10.47
N THR A 184 -5.30 13.69 -9.78
CA THR A 184 -4.43 12.67 -10.38
C THR A 184 -5.08 11.31 -10.27
N ILE A 185 -5.32 10.66 -11.40
CA ILE A 185 -5.73 9.25 -11.47
C ILE A 185 -4.55 8.45 -12.03
N GLY A 186 -4.01 7.53 -11.25
CA GLY A 186 -2.95 6.64 -11.70
C GLY A 186 -3.41 5.68 -12.78
N ILE A 187 -2.51 5.32 -13.71
CA ILE A 187 -2.79 4.26 -14.70
C ILE A 187 -3.14 2.94 -14.01
N ASP A 188 -2.47 2.62 -12.90
CA ASP A 188 -2.78 1.47 -12.06
C ASP A 188 -4.21 1.48 -11.49
N THR A 189 -4.76 2.67 -11.23
CA THR A 189 -6.12 2.85 -10.71
C THR A 189 -7.15 2.60 -11.80
N ILE A 190 -6.87 3.03 -13.03
CA ILE A 190 -7.71 2.74 -14.21
C ILE A 190 -7.79 1.22 -14.43
N TYR A 191 -6.65 0.52 -14.38
CA TYR A 191 -6.59 -0.93 -14.52
C TYR A 191 -7.23 -1.68 -13.34
N ALA A 192 -6.96 -1.28 -12.10
CA ALA A 192 -7.56 -1.88 -10.92
C ALA A 192 -9.10 -1.76 -10.94
N SER A 193 -9.60 -0.63 -11.44
CA SER A 193 -11.04 -0.38 -11.60
C SER A 193 -11.65 -1.05 -12.83
N LYS A 194 -10.84 -1.73 -13.66
CA LYS A 194 -11.27 -2.42 -14.89
C LYS A 194 -12.04 -1.53 -15.87
N GLY A 195 -11.77 -0.22 -15.84
CA GLY A 195 -12.49 0.77 -16.66
C GLY A 195 -13.89 1.11 -16.15
N ASN A 196 -14.31 0.58 -15.01
CA ASN A 196 -15.58 0.90 -14.36
C ASN A 196 -15.48 2.19 -13.53
N ILE A 197 -15.03 3.27 -14.15
CA ILE A 197 -14.99 4.60 -13.54
C ILE A 197 -15.92 5.50 -14.35
N PRO A 198 -16.88 6.22 -13.73
CA PRO A 198 -17.78 7.10 -14.47
C PRO A 198 -17.00 8.13 -15.31
N GLU A 199 -17.32 8.23 -16.59
CA GLU A 199 -16.60 9.16 -17.49
C GLU A 199 -16.67 10.62 -17.00
N ILE A 200 -17.80 11.02 -16.42
CA ILE A 200 -17.98 12.37 -15.87
C ILE A 200 -16.97 12.66 -14.75
N PHE A 201 -16.64 11.65 -13.95
CA PHE A 201 -15.63 11.76 -12.90
C PHE A 201 -14.23 11.87 -13.51
N LEU A 202 -13.90 11.02 -14.52
CA LEU A 202 -12.63 11.10 -15.23
C LEU A 202 -12.43 12.47 -15.89
N ARG A 203 -13.45 12.98 -16.60
CA ARG A 203 -13.46 14.33 -17.18
C ARG A 203 -13.27 15.40 -16.11
N GLY A 204 -13.99 15.30 -14.99
CA GLY A 204 -13.86 16.24 -13.86
C GLY A 204 -12.48 16.23 -13.21
N CYS A 205 -11.79 15.09 -13.22
CA CYS A 205 -10.39 14.99 -12.79
C CYS A 205 -9.40 15.56 -13.82
N GLY A 206 -9.84 15.87 -15.05
CA GLY A 206 -9.00 16.41 -16.12
C GLY A 206 -8.42 15.35 -17.06
N VAL A 207 -8.96 14.13 -17.06
CA VAL A 207 -8.55 13.09 -18.01
C VAL A 207 -9.05 13.46 -19.41
N PRO A 208 -8.18 13.48 -20.45
CA PRO A 208 -8.58 13.81 -21.82
C PRO A 208 -9.61 12.83 -22.42
N ASP A 209 -10.55 13.33 -23.22
CA ASP A 209 -11.64 12.53 -23.81
C ASP A 209 -11.13 11.36 -24.68
N ASN A 210 -10.08 11.58 -25.47
CA ASN A 210 -9.47 10.50 -26.26
C ASN A 210 -8.97 9.37 -25.36
N PHE A 211 -8.39 9.69 -24.20
CA PHE A 211 -7.95 8.68 -23.25
C PHE A 211 -9.14 7.94 -22.63
N ILE A 212 -10.23 8.64 -22.30
CA ILE A 212 -11.46 8.03 -21.75
C ILE A 212 -12.08 7.04 -22.76
N GLU A 213 -12.16 7.42 -24.03
CA GLU A 213 -12.67 6.57 -25.12
C GLU A 213 -11.86 5.27 -25.23
N TYR A 214 -10.52 5.35 -25.17
CA TYR A 214 -9.66 4.17 -25.20
C TYR A 214 -9.61 3.40 -23.88
N ALA A 215 -9.86 4.03 -22.73
CA ALA A 215 -9.70 3.41 -21.41
C ALA A 215 -10.51 2.12 -21.27
N HIS A 216 -11.75 2.10 -21.77
CA HIS A 216 -12.60 0.89 -21.76
C HIS A 216 -12.00 -0.26 -22.59
N SER A 217 -11.39 0.05 -23.73
CA SER A 217 -10.72 -0.95 -24.59
C SER A 217 -9.38 -1.43 -24.02
N LEU A 218 -8.68 -0.56 -23.29
CA LEU A 218 -7.43 -0.86 -22.62
C LEU A 218 -7.63 -1.80 -21.43
N THR A 219 -8.75 -1.65 -20.72
CA THR A 219 -9.07 -2.49 -19.55
C THR A 219 -9.77 -3.80 -19.91
N SER A 220 -10.38 -3.90 -21.10
CA SER A 220 -11.03 -5.13 -21.58
C SER A 220 -10.05 -6.19 -22.07
N LYS A 221 -8.85 -5.79 -22.52
CA LYS A 221 -7.75 -6.72 -22.73
C LYS A 221 -7.10 -6.93 -21.39
N ALA A 222 -7.04 -8.17 -20.92
CA ALA A 222 -6.07 -8.55 -19.91
C ALA A 222 -4.68 -8.35 -20.53
N PHE A 223 -4.19 -7.12 -20.52
CA PHE A 223 -2.78 -6.88 -20.69
C PHE A 223 -2.13 -7.48 -19.45
N ASP A 224 -1.65 -8.71 -19.59
CA ASP A 224 -0.69 -9.27 -18.66
C ASP A 224 0.57 -8.43 -18.81
N TYR A 225 0.60 -7.27 -18.14
CA TYR A 225 1.81 -6.48 -18.02
C TYR A 225 2.80 -7.32 -17.23
N TYR A 226 3.69 -8.01 -17.94
CA TYR A 226 4.81 -8.67 -17.32
C TYR A 226 5.66 -7.57 -16.69
N SER A 227 5.71 -7.62 -15.36
CA SER A 227 6.52 -6.73 -14.55
C SER A 227 7.50 -7.57 -13.74
N CYS A 228 8.75 -7.14 -13.69
CA CYS A 228 9.76 -7.83 -12.91
C CYS A 228 10.73 -6.88 -12.19
N PHE A 229 11.26 -7.38 -11.08
CA PHE A 229 12.42 -6.81 -10.42
C PHE A 229 13.66 -7.62 -10.76
N ILE A 230 14.74 -6.96 -11.16
CA ILE A 230 16.06 -7.57 -11.32
C ILE A 230 16.82 -7.38 -10.01
N SER A 231 17.08 -8.49 -9.31
CA SER A 231 17.98 -8.54 -8.16
C SER A 231 19.35 -9.01 -8.63
N HIS A 232 20.35 -8.17 -8.43
CA HIS A 232 21.74 -8.43 -8.78
C HIS A 232 22.66 -7.99 -7.64
N SER A 233 23.97 -8.24 -7.77
CA SER A 233 24.98 -7.58 -6.93
C SER A 233 25.64 -6.43 -7.70
N THR A 234 26.27 -5.49 -7.00
CA THR A 234 27.01 -4.38 -7.64
C THR A 234 28.02 -4.84 -8.67
N ALA A 235 28.61 -6.03 -8.52
CA ALA A 235 29.54 -6.62 -9.46
C ALA A 235 28.89 -7.05 -10.79
N ASP A 236 27.57 -7.20 -10.81
CA ASP A 236 26.80 -7.77 -11.93
C ASP A 236 26.02 -6.70 -12.71
N LYS A 237 26.33 -5.42 -12.45
CA LYS A 237 25.59 -4.27 -12.96
C LYS A 237 25.47 -4.27 -14.48
N ASP A 238 26.56 -4.53 -15.20
CA ASP A 238 26.57 -4.47 -16.67
C ASP A 238 25.61 -5.50 -17.29
N PHE A 239 25.54 -6.70 -16.71
CA PHE A 239 24.60 -7.72 -17.14
C PHE A 239 23.15 -7.36 -16.79
N ALA A 240 22.94 -6.84 -15.58
CA ALA A 240 21.63 -6.37 -15.13
C ALA A 240 21.11 -5.22 -16.01
N ASP A 241 21.96 -4.26 -16.37
CA ASP A 241 21.63 -3.13 -17.24
C ASP A 241 21.25 -3.59 -18.66
N ARG A 242 21.99 -4.57 -19.19
CA ARG A 242 21.65 -5.18 -20.48
C ARG A 242 20.31 -5.91 -20.44
N LEU A 243 20.09 -6.79 -19.45
CA LEU A 243 18.81 -7.47 -19.26
C LEU A 243 17.66 -6.48 -19.12
N HIS A 244 17.84 -5.44 -18.31
CA HIS A 244 16.84 -4.40 -18.11
C HIS A 244 16.46 -3.73 -19.44
N ALA A 245 17.45 -3.29 -20.24
CA ALA A 245 17.22 -2.65 -21.53
C ALA A 245 16.48 -3.59 -22.51
N ASP A 246 16.90 -4.85 -22.59
CA ASP A 246 16.31 -5.81 -23.51
C ASP A 246 14.89 -6.20 -23.10
N PHE A 247 14.59 -6.38 -21.80
CA PHE A 247 13.23 -6.58 -21.31
C PHE A 247 12.31 -5.38 -21.63
N GLN A 248 12.78 -4.16 -21.39
CA GLN A 248 12.03 -2.93 -21.72
C GLN A 248 11.74 -2.82 -23.21
N SER A 249 12.70 -3.15 -24.08
CA SER A 249 12.53 -3.17 -25.54
C SER A 249 11.45 -4.16 -26.01
N LYS A 250 11.18 -5.19 -25.21
CA LYS A 250 10.15 -6.21 -25.44
C LYS A 250 8.84 -5.92 -24.72
N GLY A 251 8.71 -4.73 -24.12
CA GLY A 251 7.49 -4.28 -23.43
C GLY A 251 7.29 -4.87 -22.04
N VAL A 252 8.33 -5.46 -21.44
CA VAL A 252 8.29 -5.93 -20.04
C VAL A 252 8.71 -4.77 -19.14
N ARG A 253 7.87 -4.44 -18.15
CA ARG A 253 8.21 -3.40 -17.17
C ARG A 253 9.24 -3.96 -16.21
N CYS A 254 10.43 -3.40 -16.23
CA CYS A 254 11.54 -3.89 -15.45
C CYS A 254 12.02 -2.78 -14.51
N TRP A 255 12.30 -3.14 -13.26
CA TRP A 255 12.92 -2.26 -12.28
C TRP A 255 14.09 -2.98 -11.61
N TYR A 256 15.08 -2.24 -11.15
CA TYR A 256 16.13 -2.81 -10.30
C TYR A 256 15.59 -3.00 -8.89
N ALA A 257 15.89 -4.14 -8.27
CA ALA A 257 15.71 -4.30 -6.84
C ALA A 257 16.86 -3.54 -6.15
N PRO A 258 16.59 -2.51 -5.33
CA PRO A 258 17.65 -1.75 -4.68
C PRO A 258 18.45 -2.64 -3.72
N GLU A 259 19.76 -2.75 -3.93
CA GLU A 259 20.69 -3.48 -3.05
C GLU A 259 20.87 -2.81 -1.67
N ASP A 260 20.55 -1.52 -1.57
CA ASP A 260 20.97 -0.63 -0.47
C ASP A 260 20.01 -0.50 0.72
N MET A 261 19.02 -1.38 0.88
CA MET A 261 18.33 -1.49 2.18
C MET A 261 19.19 -2.29 3.16
N LYS A 262 20.28 -1.66 3.61
CA LYS A 262 21.04 -2.04 4.80
C LYS A 262 20.05 -2.28 5.93
N ALA A 263 20.07 -3.49 6.47
CA ALA A 263 19.39 -3.81 7.71
C ALA A 263 19.93 -2.89 8.81
N GLY A 264 19.21 -1.83 9.16
CA GLY A 264 19.59 -0.95 10.27
C GLY A 264 19.15 0.52 10.21
N GLU A 265 18.77 1.07 9.06
CA GLU A 265 18.26 2.45 9.02
C GLU A 265 16.74 2.45 8.87
N HIS A 266 16.05 2.78 9.97
CA HIS A 266 14.67 3.24 9.99
C HIS A 266 14.56 4.57 9.21
N VAL A 267 14.69 4.51 7.90
CA VAL A 267 14.16 5.55 7.00
C VAL A 267 12.82 5.01 6.55
N ASP A 268 11.80 5.44 7.27
CA ASP A 268 10.39 5.44 6.92
C ASP A 268 9.85 4.26 6.11
N THR A 269 8.88 3.59 6.73
CA THR A 269 7.89 2.67 6.14
C THR A 269 7.01 3.29 5.03
N GLN A 270 7.56 4.20 4.22
CA GLN A 270 6.96 4.89 3.08
C GLN A 270 7.39 4.31 1.72
N ILE A 271 8.42 3.45 1.66
CA ILE A 271 8.83 2.77 0.40
C ILE A 271 8.83 1.24 0.55
N ASP A 272 8.85 0.72 1.77
CA ASP A 272 8.89 -0.73 1.98
C ASP A 272 7.50 -1.37 1.83
N HIS A 273 7.43 -2.36 0.93
CA HIS A 273 6.25 -3.09 0.42
C HIS A 273 5.54 -2.45 -0.78
N GLY A 274 6.36 -1.92 -1.70
CA GLY A 274 6.00 -1.57 -3.07
C GLY A 274 6.37 -2.61 -4.14
N ILE A 275 6.82 -3.83 -3.79
CA ILE A 275 6.79 -4.95 -4.74
C ILE A 275 5.33 -5.42 -4.75
N LYS A 276 4.57 -4.96 -5.73
CA LYS A 276 3.13 -5.22 -5.83
C LYS A 276 2.91 -6.73 -5.93
N SER A 277 1.79 -7.21 -5.40
CA SER A 277 1.34 -8.61 -5.27
C SER A 277 1.25 -9.42 -6.57
N HIS A 278 1.83 -8.95 -7.68
CA HIS A 278 1.75 -9.58 -9.01
C HIS A 278 3.09 -9.54 -9.79
N GLU A 279 4.21 -9.11 -9.19
CA GLU A 279 5.46 -8.88 -9.91
C GLU A 279 6.44 -10.06 -9.77
N LYS A 280 7.09 -10.46 -10.88
CA LYS A 280 8.05 -11.57 -10.92
C LYS A 280 9.44 -11.09 -10.45
N LEU A 281 10.23 -11.94 -9.79
CA LEU A 281 11.59 -11.64 -9.32
C LEU A 281 12.61 -12.37 -10.19
N LEU A 282 13.41 -11.60 -10.96
CA LEU A 282 14.56 -12.11 -11.69
C LEU A 282 15.79 -12.04 -10.77
N LEU A 283 16.39 -13.18 -10.48
CA LEU A 283 17.53 -13.29 -9.58
C LEU A 283 18.81 -13.65 -10.34
N ILE A 284 19.80 -12.76 -10.35
CA ILE A 284 21.09 -13.02 -10.99
C ILE A 284 22.00 -13.74 -9.99
N LEU A 285 22.31 -15.01 -10.28
CA LEU A 285 23.16 -15.88 -9.48
C LEU A 285 24.62 -15.78 -9.94
N THR A 286 25.46 -15.23 -9.06
CA THR A 286 26.90 -15.06 -9.24
C THR A 286 27.63 -15.55 -8.00
N GLU A 287 28.95 -15.73 -8.06
CA GLU A 287 29.74 -16.09 -6.88
C GLU A 287 29.52 -15.10 -5.71
N SER A 288 29.33 -13.83 -6.05
CA SER A 288 29.10 -12.76 -5.08
C SER A 288 27.66 -12.72 -4.54
N SER A 289 26.67 -13.09 -5.36
CA SER A 289 25.26 -12.98 -4.98
C SER A 289 24.75 -14.20 -4.21
N ILE A 290 25.18 -15.42 -4.58
CA ILE A 290 24.70 -16.71 -4.07
C ILE A 290 24.78 -16.84 -2.54
N ASN A 291 25.86 -16.34 -1.94
CA ASN A 291 26.07 -16.41 -0.48
C ASN A 291 25.65 -15.16 0.27
N SER A 292 25.14 -14.14 -0.42
CA SER A 292 24.73 -12.89 0.21
C SER A 292 23.47 -13.06 1.07
N ASN A 293 23.44 -12.37 2.21
CA ASN A 293 22.25 -12.34 3.09
C ASN A 293 21.02 -11.75 2.35
N TRP A 294 21.26 -10.84 1.41
CA TRP A 294 20.22 -10.25 0.58
C TRP A 294 19.52 -11.30 -0.30
N VAL A 295 20.28 -12.08 -1.08
CA VAL A 295 19.73 -13.11 -1.96
C VAL A 295 18.98 -14.17 -1.17
N LYS A 296 19.53 -14.62 -0.03
CA LYS A 296 18.85 -15.55 0.89
C LYS A 296 17.49 -15.01 1.35
N ARG A 297 17.41 -13.71 1.67
CA ARG A 297 16.17 -13.05 2.08
C ARG A 297 15.16 -12.95 0.94
N GLU A 298 15.60 -12.57 -0.27
CA GLU A 298 14.72 -12.43 -1.43
C GLU A 298 14.17 -13.78 -1.90
N ILE A 299 14.98 -14.84 -1.91
CA ILE A 299 14.53 -16.21 -2.16
C ILE A 299 13.47 -16.62 -1.13
N THR A 300 13.75 -16.41 0.17
CA THR A 300 12.81 -16.77 1.24
C THR A 300 11.45 -16.08 1.07
N LYS A 301 11.45 -14.79 0.71
CA LYS A 301 10.24 -14.02 0.45
C LYS A 301 9.50 -14.54 -0.79
N ALA A 302 10.21 -14.77 -1.89
CA ALA A 302 9.63 -15.24 -3.13
C ALA A 302 8.97 -16.62 -2.96
N VAL A 303 9.64 -17.57 -2.30
CA VAL A 303 9.10 -18.92 -2.04
C VAL A 303 7.83 -18.89 -1.20
N LYS A 304 7.83 -18.12 -0.10
CA LYS A 304 6.61 -17.94 0.71
C LYS A 304 5.44 -17.39 -0.11
N ARG A 305 5.73 -16.56 -1.10
CA ARG A 305 4.73 -15.97 -2.00
C ARG A 305 4.25 -16.97 -3.05
N GLU A 306 5.14 -17.76 -3.65
CA GLU A 306 4.75 -18.86 -4.56
C GLU A 306 3.81 -19.85 -3.87
N GLU A 307 4.08 -20.20 -2.60
CA GLU A 307 3.21 -21.06 -1.77
C GLU A 307 1.83 -20.44 -1.51
N ALA A 308 1.77 -19.14 -1.25
CA ALA A 308 0.52 -18.44 -0.96
C ALA A 308 -0.34 -18.19 -2.21
N GLU A 309 0.30 -17.91 -3.36
CA GLU A 309 -0.38 -17.51 -4.61
C GLU A 309 -0.60 -18.68 -5.59
N GLY A 310 0.12 -19.80 -5.44
CA GLY A 310 0.07 -20.94 -6.36
C GLY A 310 0.57 -20.60 -7.77
N LYS A 311 1.48 -19.62 -7.87
CA LYS A 311 2.03 -19.10 -9.13
C LYS A 311 3.54 -18.91 -9.02
N ARG A 312 4.25 -19.05 -10.14
CA ARG A 312 5.69 -18.80 -10.21
C ARG A 312 6.00 -17.31 -10.06
N VAL A 313 6.87 -16.98 -9.12
CA VAL A 313 7.37 -15.64 -8.81
C VAL A 313 8.88 -15.55 -9.03
N LEU A 314 9.67 -16.59 -8.71
CA LEU A 314 11.12 -16.57 -8.74
C LEU A 314 11.68 -17.10 -10.08
N PHE A 315 12.53 -16.31 -10.74
CA PHE A 315 13.17 -16.62 -12.01
C PHE A 315 14.69 -16.43 -11.90
N PRO A 316 15.44 -17.46 -11.46
CA PRO A 316 16.89 -17.39 -11.38
C PRO A 316 17.52 -17.43 -12.77
N VAL A 317 18.62 -16.70 -12.93
CA VAL A 317 19.54 -16.79 -14.07
C VAL A 317 20.96 -16.92 -13.53
N SER A 318 21.82 -17.68 -14.18
CA SER A 318 23.18 -17.94 -13.70
C SER A 318 24.23 -17.22 -14.52
N LEU A 319 25.24 -16.63 -13.86
CA LEU A 319 26.51 -16.24 -14.46
C LEU A 319 27.68 -17.16 -14.04
N VAL A 320 27.38 -18.21 -13.26
CA VAL A 320 28.35 -19.21 -12.80
C VAL A 320 28.09 -20.58 -13.43
N ASP A 321 29.07 -21.48 -13.33
CA ASP A 321 28.90 -22.87 -13.75
C ASP A 321 27.87 -23.59 -12.87
N TYR A 322 27.28 -24.62 -13.45
CA TYR A 322 26.34 -25.48 -12.72
C TYR A 322 27.00 -26.15 -11.49
N SER A 323 28.30 -26.48 -11.55
CA SER A 323 29.04 -27.04 -10.42
C SER A 323 29.05 -26.10 -9.20
N THR A 324 29.18 -24.78 -9.42
CA THR A 324 29.10 -23.79 -8.34
C THR A 324 27.71 -23.77 -7.70
N LEU A 325 26.65 -24.03 -8.49
CA LEU A 325 25.28 -24.12 -7.99
C LEU A 325 25.01 -25.44 -7.27
N GLU A 326 25.65 -26.54 -7.67
CA GLU A 326 25.57 -27.85 -7.00
C GLU A 326 26.11 -27.78 -5.56
N GLU A 327 27.21 -27.06 -5.36
CA GLU A 327 27.84 -26.87 -4.04
C GLU A 327 27.13 -25.84 -3.15
N TRP A 328 26.19 -25.08 -3.70
CA TRP A 328 25.48 -24.05 -2.94
C TRP A 328 24.44 -24.67 -2.00
N GLU A 329 24.56 -24.42 -0.70
CA GLU A 329 23.58 -24.83 0.29
C GLU A 329 22.88 -23.63 0.92
N PHE A 330 21.54 -23.67 1.00
CA PHE A 330 20.77 -22.64 1.69
C PHE A 330 19.56 -23.21 2.41
N VAL A 331 19.72 -23.48 3.71
CA VAL A 331 18.64 -24.00 4.56
C VAL A 331 17.82 -22.85 5.17
N ASP A 332 16.49 -22.89 4.98
CA ASP A 332 15.57 -21.95 5.58
C ASP A 332 15.27 -22.25 7.06
N SER A 333 14.53 -21.37 7.74
CA SER A 333 14.15 -21.55 9.14
C SER A 333 13.25 -22.76 9.40
N LYS A 334 12.72 -23.42 8.35
CA LYS A 334 11.93 -24.65 8.44
C LYS A 334 12.76 -25.91 8.13
N GLY A 335 14.08 -25.77 7.95
CA GLY A 335 14.99 -26.88 7.66
C GLY A 335 14.96 -27.33 6.20
N ARG A 336 14.43 -26.53 5.27
CA ARG A 336 14.36 -26.86 3.83
C ARG A 336 15.53 -26.24 3.09
N ASP A 337 16.21 -27.02 2.25
CA ASP A 337 17.23 -26.48 1.34
C ASP A 337 16.56 -25.79 0.14
N LEU A 338 16.53 -24.45 0.19
CA LEU A 338 16.00 -23.62 -0.89
C LEU A 338 16.95 -23.55 -2.09
N ALA A 339 18.25 -23.81 -1.91
CA ALA A 339 19.19 -23.92 -3.03
C ALA A 339 18.89 -25.17 -3.86
N GLU A 340 18.60 -26.30 -3.22
CA GLU A 340 18.17 -27.53 -3.91
C GLU A 340 16.88 -27.31 -4.69
N MET A 341 15.93 -26.59 -4.11
CA MET A 341 14.69 -26.23 -4.80
C MET A 341 14.95 -25.37 -6.04
N ILE A 342 15.85 -24.37 -5.94
CA ILE A 342 16.24 -23.51 -7.07
C ILE A 342 16.94 -24.32 -8.16
N ARG A 343 17.84 -25.26 -7.82
CA ARG A 343 18.51 -26.15 -8.78
C ARG A 343 17.54 -26.99 -9.61
N LYS A 344 16.35 -27.29 -9.08
CA LYS A 344 15.29 -28.00 -9.82
C LYS A 344 14.63 -27.13 -10.88
N PHE A 345 14.90 -25.83 -10.92
CA PHE A 345 14.41 -24.94 -11.97
C PHE A 345 15.28 -25.08 -13.21
N ASN A 346 14.70 -24.83 -14.39
CA ASN A 346 15.49 -24.67 -15.59
C ASN A 346 16.16 -23.29 -15.58
N ILE A 347 17.34 -23.19 -14.98
CA ILE A 347 18.08 -21.92 -14.81
C ILE A 347 18.85 -21.59 -16.10
N PRO A 348 18.49 -20.53 -16.84
CA PRO A 348 19.25 -20.12 -18.00
C PRO A 348 20.66 -19.66 -17.58
N SER A 349 21.69 -20.12 -18.29
CA SER A 349 23.07 -19.74 -18.03
C SER A 349 23.55 -18.69 -19.02
N PHE A 350 23.98 -17.56 -18.50
CA PHE A 350 24.57 -16.45 -19.25
C PHE A 350 26.08 -16.33 -18.96
N LYS A 351 26.72 -17.37 -18.41
CA LYS A 351 28.16 -17.35 -18.18
C LYS A 351 28.90 -17.07 -19.49
N GLY A 352 29.81 -16.09 -19.49
CA GLY A 352 30.61 -15.72 -20.67
C GLY A 352 29.88 -14.83 -21.68
N TRP A 353 28.70 -14.27 -21.34
CA TRP A 353 27.91 -13.39 -22.21
C TRP A 353 28.67 -12.16 -22.75
N GLU A 354 29.72 -11.72 -22.04
CA GLU A 354 30.59 -10.60 -22.44
C GLU A 354 31.49 -10.95 -23.63
N HIS A 355 31.86 -12.22 -23.77
CA HIS A 355 32.79 -12.70 -24.78
C HIS A 355 32.11 -13.38 -25.96
N ASP A 356 30.93 -13.98 -25.72
CA ASP A 356 30.14 -14.64 -26.75
C ASP A 356 28.67 -14.19 -26.69
N ASN A 357 28.33 -13.28 -27.61
CA ASN A 357 26.97 -12.77 -27.73
C ASN A 357 25.95 -13.85 -28.12
N SER A 358 26.38 -14.98 -28.70
CA SER A 358 25.50 -16.07 -29.09
C SER A 358 24.79 -16.69 -27.88
N ILE A 359 25.48 -16.74 -26.73
CA ILE A 359 24.94 -17.20 -25.44
C ILE A 359 23.71 -16.37 -25.08
N TYR A 360 23.87 -15.05 -25.07
CA TYR A 360 22.79 -14.13 -24.70
C TYR A 360 21.62 -14.25 -25.68
N THR A 361 21.88 -14.24 -26.99
CA THR A 361 20.81 -14.32 -28.01
C THR A 361 20.07 -15.66 -28.01
N THR A 362 20.68 -16.72 -27.47
CA THR A 362 20.07 -18.06 -27.34
C THR A 362 19.23 -18.17 -26.07
N GLU A 363 19.71 -17.65 -24.94
CA GLU A 363 19.08 -17.82 -23.63
C GLU A 363 18.01 -16.75 -23.33
N PHE A 364 18.21 -15.50 -23.75
CA PHE A 364 17.27 -14.42 -23.48
C PHE A 364 15.84 -14.68 -23.99
N PRO A 365 15.62 -15.21 -25.22
CA PRO A 365 14.26 -15.54 -25.68
C PRO A 365 13.59 -16.63 -24.84
N LYS A 366 14.35 -17.60 -24.32
CA LYS A 366 13.83 -18.66 -23.45
C LYS A 366 13.40 -18.07 -22.11
N LEU A 367 14.24 -17.20 -21.54
CA LEU A 367 13.94 -16.46 -20.32
C LEU A 367 12.69 -15.59 -20.49
N LEU A 368 12.60 -14.81 -21.57
CA LEU A 368 11.45 -13.98 -21.87
C LEU A 368 10.16 -14.81 -21.98
N LYS A 369 10.22 -15.96 -22.67
CA LYS A 369 9.08 -16.87 -22.78
C LYS A 369 8.64 -17.40 -21.42
N ALA A 370 9.56 -17.82 -20.56
CA ALA A 370 9.25 -18.22 -19.19
C ALA A 370 8.61 -17.09 -18.36
N PHE A 371 9.04 -15.84 -18.60
CA PHE A 371 8.43 -14.65 -18.01
C PHE A 371 7.02 -14.37 -18.56
N GLN A 372 6.69 -14.83 -19.75
CA GLN A 372 5.38 -14.62 -20.37
C GLN A 372 4.38 -15.76 -20.07
N ASP A 373 4.89 -16.96 -19.82
CA ASP A 373 4.08 -18.11 -19.43
C ASP A 373 3.51 -17.91 -18.01
N ASN A 374 2.18 -17.90 -17.92
CA ASN A 374 1.39 -17.73 -16.68
C ASN A 374 0.81 -19.07 -16.17
N SER A 375 1.41 -20.20 -16.54
CA SER A 375 0.99 -21.52 -16.06
C SER A 375 1.13 -21.60 -14.53
N LYS A 376 0.09 -22.13 -13.87
CA LYS A 376 0.14 -22.47 -12.43
C LYS A 376 1.28 -23.47 -12.20
N LEU A 377 1.92 -23.36 -11.03
CA LEU A 377 3.00 -24.25 -10.58
C LEU A 377 2.57 -25.71 -10.52
#